data_AF-A0AAW9EBU8-F1
#
_entry.id   AF-A0AAW9EBU8-F1
#
_cell.length_a   1.000
_cell.length_b   1.000
_cell.length_c   1.000
_cell.angle_alpha   90.00
_cell.angle_beta   90.00
_cell.angle_gamma   90.00
#
_symmetry.space_group_name_H-M   'P 1'
#
loop_
_entity.id
_entity.type
_entity.pdbx_description
1 polymer ?
#
loop_
_entity_poly.entity_id
_entity_poly.type
_entity_poly.pdbx_seq_one_letter_code
_entity_poly.pdbx_strand_id
1 'polypeptide(L)'
;SMGEPKEVWKERITLLKPYQVNMDVIKLTGNPDVKFLHCLPAFHDEETTMGQALAEEFGLYGGFEVTNEVFESKHSIVFDEAENRL
;
A
#
# COMPACT_ATOMS: atom_id res chain seq x y z
N SER A 1 2.28 12.14 3.31
CA SER A 1 1.58 12.03 4.61
C SER A 1 0.40 12.97 4.67
N MET A 2 -0.60 12.67 5.50
CA MET A 2 -1.76 13.56 5.70
C MET A 2 -1.28 14.95 6.14
N GLY A 3 -1.76 15.99 5.46
CA GLY A 3 -1.41 17.39 5.73
C GLY A 3 -0.22 17.93 4.92
N GLU A 4 0.51 17.10 4.17
CA GLU A 4 1.53 17.59 3.24
C GLU A 4 0.89 18.22 1.98
N PRO A 5 1.49 19.28 1.41
CA PRO A 5 1.04 19.86 0.14
C PRO A 5 0.99 18.84 -1.00
N LYS A 6 0.02 18.96 -1.91
CA LYS A 6 -0.16 18.01 -3.03
C LYS A 6 1.06 17.95 -3.95
N GLU A 7 1.79 19.04 -4.07
CA GLU A 7 3.00 19.15 -4.89
C GLU A 7 4.07 18.15 -4.43
N VAL A 8 4.17 17.91 -3.13
CA VAL A 8 5.10 16.94 -2.52
C VAL A 8 4.71 15.50 -2.88
N TRP A 9 3.42 15.22 -3.06
CA TRP A 9 2.95 13.88 -3.37
C TRP A 9 3.49 13.41 -4.71
N LYS A 10 3.42 14.24 -5.76
CA LYS A 10 3.89 13.87 -7.10
C LYS A 10 5.37 13.45 -7.11
N GLU A 11 6.22 14.20 -6.42
CA GLU A 11 7.64 13.87 -6.29
C GLU A 11 7.83 12.56 -5.51
N ARG A 12 7.16 12.40 -4.36
CA ARG A 12 7.26 11.19 -3.54
C ARG A 12 6.77 9.95 -4.27
N ILE A 13 5.68 10.06 -5.02
CA ILE A 13 5.12 8.94 -5.79
C ILE A 13 6.15 8.46 -6.81
N THR A 14 6.78 9.38 -7.53
CA THR A 14 7.80 9.04 -8.53
C THR A 14 9.00 8.33 -7.89
N LEU A 15 9.45 8.81 -6.72
CA LEU A 15 10.59 8.24 -6.00
C LEU A 15 10.27 6.89 -5.35
N LEU A 16 9.05 6.71 -4.84
CA LEU A 16 8.66 5.56 -4.02
C LEU A 16 7.95 4.46 -4.80
N LYS A 17 7.46 4.74 -6.01
CA LYS A 17 6.80 3.73 -6.87
C LYS A 17 7.60 2.43 -7.03
N PRO A 18 8.95 2.45 -7.18
CA PRO A 18 9.74 1.21 -7.26
C PRO A 18 9.74 0.36 -5.97
N TYR A 19 9.29 0.92 -4.85
CA TYR A 19 9.28 0.28 -3.53
C TYR A 19 7.89 -0.19 -3.09
N GLN A 20 6.90 -0.20 -4.00
CA GLN A 20 5.57 -0.74 -3.71
C GLN A 20 5.69 -2.17 -3.19
N VAL A 21 5.02 -2.45 -2.07
CA VAL A 21 4.93 -3.80 -1.54
C VAL A 21 3.93 -4.60 -2.38
N ASN A 22 4.47 -5.44 -3.25
CA ASN A 22 3.71 -6.31 -4.14
C ASN A 22 4.15 -7.77 -3.97
N MET A 23 3.51 -8.69 -4.69
CA MET A 23 3.83 -10.11 -4.57
C MET A 23 5.26 -10.46 -5.00
N ASP A 24 5.91 -9.64 -5.82
CA ASP A 24 7.32 -9.86 -6.16
C ASP A 24 8.22 -9.53 -4.96
N VAL A 25 7.93 -8.47 -4.20
CA VAL A 25 8.61 -8.19 -2.92
C VAL A 25 8.41 -9.34 -1.93
N ILE A 26 7.18 -9.86 -1.79
CA ILE A 26 6.87 -11.01 -0.93
C ILE A 26 7.70 -12.23 -1.34
N LYS A 27 7.74 -12.57 -2.64
CA LYS A 27 8.53 -13.71 -3.17
C LYS A 27 10.03 -13.51 -2.96
N LEU A 28 10.54 -12.30 -3.15
CA LEU A 28 11.97 -11.97 -2.99
C LEU A 28 12.48 -12.17 -1.57
N THR A 29 11.59 -12.18 -0.57
CA THR A 29 12.00 -12.49 0.81
C THR A 29 12.53 -13.91 0.97
N GLY A 30 12.13 -14.84 0.09
CA GLY A 30 12.47 -16.26 0.19
C GLY A 30 11.89 -16.96 1.43
N ASN A 31 11.03 -16.28 2.20
CA ASN A 31 10.42 -16.81 3.41
C ASN A 31 8.93 -17.11 3.16
N PRO A 32 8.51 -18.38 3.13
CA PRO A 32 7.10 -18.73 2.93
C PRO A 32 6.18 -18.21 4.05
N ASP A 33 6.73 -17.94 5.24
CA ASP A 33 6.00 -17.47 6.41
C ASP A 33 6.02 -15.95 6.57
N VAL A 34 6.58 -15.20 5.62
CA VAL A 34 6.61 -13.73 5.67
C VAL A 34 5.21 -13.16 5.91
N LYS A 35 5.17 -12.10 6.72
CA LYS A 35 3.95 -11.35 7.04
C LYS A 35 4.09 -9.91 6.57
N PHE A 36 2.99 -9.36 6.11
CA PHE A 36 2.84 -7.97 5.74
C PHE A 36 2.11 -7.23 6.87
N LEU A 37 2.68 -6.11 7.27
CA LEU A 37 2.16 -5.18 8.27
C LEU A 37 2.01 -3.81 7.64
N HIS A 38 1.02 -3.05 8.08
CA HIS A 38 0.75 -1.70 7.62
C HIS A 38 -0.13 -0.98 8.62
N CYS A 39 0.34 0.15 9.14
CA CYS A 39 -0.49 1.00 9.95
C CYS A 39 -1.64 1.59 9.10
N LEU A 40 -2.89 1.29 9.45
CA LEU A 40 -4.04 1.76 8.70
C LEU A 40 -4.26 3.29 8.88
N PRO A 41 -4.82 3.99 7.87
CA PRO A 41 -5.34 3.47 6.59
C PRO A 41 -4.25 3.20 5.53
N ALA A 42 -4.57 2.36 4.53
CA ALA A 42 -3.74 2.05 3.36
C ALA A 42 -4.50 2.34 2.05
N PHE A 43 -3.80 2.76 1.00
CA PHE A 43 -4.29 2.87 -0.37
C PHE A 43 -3.94 1.61 -1.16
N HIS A 44 -4.71 0.54 -0.95
CA HIS A 44 -4.49 -0.75 -1.60
C HIS A 44 -5.40 -1.00 -2.82
N ASP A 45 -6.46 -0.20 -2.99
CA ASP A 45 -7.40 -0.25 -4.12
C ASP A 45 -8.01 1.13 -4.43
N GLU A 46 -8.99 1.15 -5.35
CA GLU A 46 -9.71 2.36 -5.75
C GLU A 46 -11.06 2.55 -5.03
N GLU A 47 -11.38 1.75 -4.00
CA GLU A 47 -12.71 1.78 -3.36
C GLU A 47 -12.94 3.00 -2.46
N THR A 48 -11.94 3.89 -2.36
CA THR A 48 -12.04 5.17 -1.66
C THR A 48 -11.97 6.35 -2.63
N THR A 49 -12.63 7.46 -2.27
CA THR A 49 -12.61 8.68 -3.09
C THR A 49 -11.19 9.18 -3.40
N MET A 50 -10.28 9.06 -2.43
CA MET A 50 -8.88 9.45 -2.63
C MET A 50 -8.10 8.38 -3.43
N GLY A 51 -8.36 7.10 -3.20
CA GLY A 51 -7.73 6.00 -3.96
C GLY A 51 -8.04 6.10 -5.45
N GLN A 52 -9.32 6.23 -5.81
CA GLN A 52 -9.75 6.43 -7.20
C GLN A 52 -9.08 7.66 -7.85
N ALA A 53 -9.05 8.80 -7.15
CA ALA A 53 -8.44 10.02 -7.67
C ALA A 53 -6.92 9.87 -7.91
N LEU A 54 -6.21 9.21 -7.00
CA LEU A 54 -4.77 8.94 -7.14
C LEU A 54 -4.49 7.94 -8.28
N ALA A 55 -5.34 6.91 -8.43
CA ALA A 55 -5.21 5.93 -9.51
C ALA A 55 -5.37 6.60 -10.89
N GLU A 56 -6.35 7.49 -11.04
CA GLU A 56 -6.57 8.26 -12.27
C GLU A 56 -5.42 9.24 -12.55
N GLU A 57 -4.95 9.99 -11.53
CA GLU A 57 -3.91 11.00 -11.69
C GLU A 57 -2.53 10.41 -11.99
N PHE A 58 -2.18 9.29 -11.35
CA PHE A 58 -0.83 8.71 -11.40
C PHE A 58 -0.74 7.39 -12.19
N GLY A 59 -1.87 6.88 -12.70
CA GLY A 59 -1.94 5.60 -13.39
C GLY A 59 -1.55 4.42 -12.50
N LEU A 60 -1.96 4.48 -11.23
CA LEU A 60 -1.61 3.51 -10.19
C LEU A 60 -2.88 2.75 -9.76
N TYR A 61 -3.28 1.79 -10.59
CA TYR A 61 -4.41 0.91 -10.33
C TYR A 61 -3.95 -0.38 -9.64
N GLY A 62 -4.79 -0.94 -8.77
CA GLY A 62 -4.54 -2.14 -8.00
C GLY A 62 -3.71 -1.91 -6.73
N GLY A 63 -3.58 -0.66 -6.30
CA GLY A 63 -2.90 -0.26 -5.07
C GLY A 63 -1.68 0.64 -5.27
N PHE A 64 -1.30 1.34 -4.21
CA PHE A 64 -0.36 2.45 -4.24
C PHE A 64 0.95 2.12 -3.52
N GLU A 65 0.99 2.18 -2.19
CA GLU A 65 2.14 1.71 -1.41
C GLU A 65 2.16 0.17 -1.25
N VAL A 66 0.99 -0.46 -1.33
CA VAL A 66 0.81 -1.91 -1.30
C VAL A 66 -0.23 -2.28 -2.35
N THR A 67 -0.06 -3.42 -3.03
CA THR A 67 -1.09 -3.91 -3.95
C THR A 67 -2.26 -4.55 -3.21
N ASN A 68 -3.46 -4.48 -3.79
CA ASN A 68 -4.63 -5.16 -3.23
C ASN A 68 -4.37 -6.66 -3.02
N GLU A 69 -3.64 -7.27 -3.96
CA GLU A 69 -3.25 -8.68 -3.87
C GLU A 69 -2.48 -9.00 -2.60
N VAL A 70 -1.52 -8.16 -2.18
CA VAL A 70 -0.77 -8.39 -0.93
C VAL A 70 -1.64 -8.07 0.27
N PHE A 71 -2.39 -6.96 0.22
CA PHE A 71 -3.22 -6.48 1.33
C PHE A 71 -4.30 -7.50 1.73
N GLU A 72 -4.94 -8.15 0.76
CA GLU A 72 -5.97 -9.18 0.98
C GLU A 72 -5.41 -10.62 1.04
N SER A 73 -4.08 -10.79 0.91
CA SER A 73 -3.48 -12.12 0.96
C SER A 73 -3.38 -12.68 2.38
N LYS A 74 -3.13 -13.99 2.46
CA LYS A 74 -2.71 -14.68 3.70
C LYS A 74 -1.44 -14.13 4.37
N HIS A 75 -0.66 -13.29 3.68
CA HIS A 75 0.52 -12.67 4.26
C HIS A 75 0.14 -11.46 5.12
N SER A 76 -1.00 -10.84 4.85
CA SER A 76 -1.48 -9.65 5.56
C SER A 76 -2.00 -10.01 6.95
N ILE A 77 -1.53 -9.28 7.95
CA ILE A 77 -2.02 -9.33 9.34
C ILE A 77 -2.38 -7.93 9.85
N VAL A 78 -2.71 -7.01 8.93
CA VAL A 78 -2.94 -5.59 9.23
C VAL A 78 -4.11 -5.36 10.20
N PHE A 79 -5.12 -6.24 10.20
CA PHE A 79 -6.24 -6.16 11.13
C PHE A 79 -5.88 -6.66 12.53
N ASP A 80 -5.07 -7.72 12.64
CA ASP A 80 -4.50 -8.16 13.93
C ASP A 80 -3.59 -7.06 14.50
N GLU A 81 -2.75 -6.44 13.66
CA GLU A 81 -1.92 -5.29 14.04
C GLU A 81 -2.77 -4.12 14.53
N ALA A 82 -3.88 -3.81 13.83
CA ALA A 82 -4.78 -2.74 14.19
C ALA A 82 -5.53 -3.02 15.51
N GLU A 83 -5.98 -4.26 15.73
CA GLU A 83 -6.63 -4.68 16.98
C GLU A 83 -5.70 -4.52 18.18
N ASN A 84 -4.41 -4.85 18.02
CA ASN A 84 -3.39 -4.73 19.08
C ASN A 84 -3.05 -3.28 19.49
N ARG A 85 -3.72 -2.27 18.92
CA ARG A 85 -3.60 -0.86 19.35
C ARG A 85 -4.54 -0.48 20.50
N LEU A 86 -5.49 -1.35 20.84
CA LEU A 86 -6.41 -1.23 21.99
C LEU A 86 -5.72 -1.63 23.30
#